data_AF-A0A1L3MDN1-F1
#
_entry.id   AF-A0A1L3MDN1-F1
#
_cell.length_a   1.000
_cell.length_b   1.000
_cell.length_c   1.000
_cell.angle_alpha   90.00
_cell.angle_beta   90.00
_cell.angle_gamma   90.00
#
_symmetry.space_group_name_H-M   'P 1'
#
loop_
_entity.id
_entity.type
_entity.pdbx_description
1 polymer ?
#
loop_
_entity_poly.entity_id
_entity_poly.type
_entity_poly.pdbx_seq_one_letter_code
_entity_poly.pdbx_strand_id
1 'polypeptide(L)'
;MAASALAQHLPSLFGPSRRAAWRLSLARRALAALSILVALHLALGALAPAESLAPSSSTPAGPELSLPLAMPADHLSPGDRVGVYLPGRAEPVVASARFRGGDEDASGRSVARITLRDNDIGAILRQMGVDGPTQGGFVLVRHG
;
A
#
# COMPACT_ATOMS: atom_id res chain seq x y z
N MET A 1 -40.22 -35.44 7.62
CA MET A 1 -40.15 -36.24 8.86
C MET A 1 -39.44 -37.59 8.62
N ALA A 2 -38.18 -37.59 8.17
CA ALA A 2 -37.46 -38.81 7.76
C ALA A 2 -36.24 -39.16 8.64
N ALA A 3 -35.86 -38.29 9.58
CA ALA A 3 -34.69 -38.50 10.43
C ALA A 3 -34.91 -39.53 11.56
N SER A 4 -36.17 -39.80 11.96
CA SER A 4 -36.47 -40.69 13.09
C SER A 4 -36.33 -42.20 12.80
N ALA A 5 -36.56 -42.63 11.56
CA ALA A 5 -36.56 -44.06 11.23
C ALA A 5 -35.13 -44.66 11.15
N LEU A 6 -34.16 -43.88 10.67
CA LEU A 6 -32.74 -44.31 10.59
C LEU A 6 -32.08 -44.42 11.97
N ALA A 7 -32.52 -43.62 12.94
CA ALA A 7 -32.02 -43.67 14.31
C ALA A 7 -32.50 -44.91 15.08
N GLN A 8 -33.65 -45.49 14.70
CA GLN A 8 -34.21 -46.69 15.33
C GLN A 8 -33.55 -47.99 14.85
N HIS A 9 -33.07 -48.03 13.60
CA HIS A 9 -32.49 -49.26 13.02
C HIS A 9 -30.98 -49.43 13.23
N LEU A 10 -30.24 -48.39 13.67
CA LEU A 10 -28.78 -48.45 13.84
C LEU A 10 -28.30 -47.77 15.16
N PRO A 11 -28.73 -48.26 16.33
CA PRO A 11 -28.37 -47.65 17.62
C PRO A 11 -26.85 -47.65 17.90
N SER A 12 -26.10 -48.57 17.27
CA SER A 12 -24.64 -48.68 17.39
C SER A 12 -23.85 -47.62 16.61
N LEU A 13 -24.45 -46.96 15.62
CA LEU A 13 -23.79 -45.89 14.85
C LEU A 13 -23.96 -44.51 15.50
N PHE A 14 -24.98 -44.33 16.34
CA PHE A 14 -25.33 -43.04 16.95
C PHE A 14 -25.05 -42.96 18.45
N GLY A 15 -24.17 -43.82 18.98
CA GLY A 15 -23.69 -43.72 20.36
C GLY A 15 -22.97 -42.39 20.66
N PRO A 16 -23.04 -41.88 21.91
CA PRO A 16 -22.57 -40.54 22.28
C PRO A 16 -21.09 -40.28 21.96
N SER A 17 -20.25 -41.31 21.97
CA SER A 17 -18.81 -41.25 21.69
C SER A 17 -18.47 -40.98 20.21
N ARG A 18 -19.24 -41.53 19.26
CA ARG A 18 -19.01 -41.29 17.82
C ARG A 18 -19.43 -39.88 17.38
N ARG A 19 -20.44 -39.29 18.03
CA ARG A 19 -20.84 -37.89 17.80
C ARG A 19 -19.71 -36.92 18.18
N ALA A 20 -18.99 -37.19 19.27
CA ALA A 20 -17.84 -36.40 19.68
C ALA A 20 -16.67 -36.52 18.69
N ALA A 21 -16.36 -37.74 18.22
CA ALA A 21 -15.33 -37.97 17.22
C ALA A 21 -15.65 -37.29 15.87
N TRP A 22 -16.91 -37.33 15.44
CA TRP A 22 -17.35 -36.67 14.20
C TRP A 22 -17.27 -35.14 14.30
N ARG A 23 -17.65 -34.57 15.45
CA ARG A 23 -17.52 -33.12 15.73
C ARG A 23 -16.06 -32.66 15.73
N LEU A 24 -15.15 -33.43 16.32
CA LEU A 24 -13.72 -33.11 16.31
C LEU A 24 -13.12 -33.19 14.91
N SER A 25 -13.52 -34.19 14.12
CA SER A 25 -13.10 -34.31 12.72
C SER A 25 -13.60 -33.12 11.88
N LEU A 26 -14.86 -32.72 12.08
CA LEU A 26 -15.44 -31.56 11.40
C LEU A 26 -14.76 -30.24 11.81
N ALA A 27 -14.51 -30.06 13.11
CA ALA A 27 -13.80 -28.89 13.62
C ALA A 27 -12.39 -28.81 13.06
N ARG A 28 -11.65 -29.93 12.99
CA ARG A 28 -10.30 -29.98 12.44
C ARG A 28 -10.28 -29.68 10.94
N ARG A 29 -11.28 -30.15 10.19
CA ARG A 29 -11.45 -29.82 8.76
C ARG A 29 -11.80 -28.35 8.54
N ALA A 30 -12.67 -27.79 9.37
CA ALA A 30 -13.02 -26.37 9.31
C ALA A 30 -11.81 -25.48 9.62
N LEU A 31 -10.99 -25.87 10.61
CA LEU A 31 -9.77 -25.16 10.98
C LEU A 31 -8.73 -25.20 9.86
N ALA A 32 -8.57 -26.37 9.20
CA ALA A 32 -7.70 -26.50 8.03
C ALA A 32 -8.19 -25.61 6.86
N ALA A 33 -9.50 -25.60 6.58
CA ALA A 33 -10.07 -24.75 5.54
C ALA A 33 -9.87 -23.25 5.84
N LEU A 34 -10.07 -22.82 7.09
CA LEU A 34 -9.79 -21.45 7.52
C LEU A 34 -8.32 -21.10 7.37
N SER A 35 -7.40 -21.99 7.76
CA SER A 35 -5.96 -21.73 7.57
C SER A 35 -5.57 -21.59 6.10
N ILE A 36 -6.19 -22.35 5.20
CA ILE A 36 -5.98 -22.24 3.75
C ILE A 36 -6.53 -20.91 3.23
N LEU A 37 -7.74 -20.52 3.66
CA LEU A 37 -8.32 -19.23 3.28
C LEU A 37 -7.49 -18.05 3.75
N VAL A 38 -6.98 -18.09 4.99
CA VAL A 38 -6.09 -17.05 5.52
C VAL A 38 -4.77 -17.01 4.76
N ALA A 39 -4.14 -18.16 4.51
CA ALA A 39 -2.91 -18.22 3.72
C ALA A 39 -3.12 -17.69 2.30
N LEU A 40 -4.26 -18.02 1.69
CA LEU A 40 -4.63 -17.52 0.37
C LEU A 40 -4.88 -16.00 0.41
N HIS A 41 -5.56 -15.48 1.43
CA HIS A 41 -5.79 -14.05 1.59
C HIS A 41 -4.48 -13.27 1.78
N LEU A 42 -3.54 -13.82 2.55
CA LEU A 42 -2.20 -13.25 2.71
C LEU A 42 -1.38 -13.34 1.42
N ALA A 43 -1.45 -14.45 0.69
CA ALA A 43 -0.77 -14.61 -0.58
C ALA A 43 -1.33 -13.65 -1.64
N LEU A 44 -2.67 -13.50 -1.73
CA LEU A 44 -3.28 -12.50 -2.61
C LEU A 44 -3.00 -11.07 -2.15
N GLY A 45 -2.94 -10.81 -0.86
CA GLY A 45 -2.55 -9.50 -0.32
C GLY A 45 -1.10 -9.15 -0.62
N ALA A 46 -0.20 -10.14 -0.63
CA ALA A 46 1.21 -9.97 -1.01
C ALA A 46 1.40 -9.82 -2.53
N LEU A 47 0.51 -10.41 -3.35
CA LEU A 47 0.50 -10.21 -4.81
C LEU A 47 -0.35 -9.01 -5.24
N ALA A 48 -1.19 -8.46 -4.36
CA ALA A 48 -1.93 -7.24 -4.65
C ALA A 48 -0.91 -6.10 -4.78
N PRO A 49 -0.81 -5.44 -5.94
CA PRO A 49 -0.07 -4.19 -6.05
C PRO A 49 -0.67 -3.26 -5.00
N ALA A 50 0.17 -2.66 -4.15
CA ALA A 50 -0.25 -1.67 -3.16
C ALA A 50 -1.35 -0.79 -3.76
N GLU A 51 -2.53 -0.79 -3.13
CA GLU A 51 -3.75 -0.18 -3.64
C GLU A 51 -3.44 1.26 -4.05
N SER A 52 -3.24 1.45 -5.35
CA SER A 52 -2.93 2.74 -5.93
C SER A 52 -4.23 3.52 -5.83
N LEU A 53 -4.33 4.36 -4.79
CA LEU A 53 -5.38 5.35 -4.59
C LEU A 53 -5.76 5.93 -5.95
N ALA A 54 -6.97 5.60 -6.39
CA ALA A 54 -7.49 6.01 -7.69
C ALA A 54 -7.28 7.52 -7.86
N PRO A 55 -6.67 7.99 -8.97
CA PRO A 55 -6.40 9.40 -9.14
C PRO A 55 -7.72 10.15 -9.28
N SER A 56 -8.05 10.92 -8.24
CA SER A 56 -9.12 11.90 -8.25
C SER A 56 -9.01 12.77 -9.50
N SER A 57 -10.09 12.79 -10.26
CA SER A 57 -10.26 13.46 -11.53
C SER A 57 -10.05 14.98 -11.44
N SER A 58 -8.80 15.42 -11.64
CA SER A 58 -8.43 16.70 -12.29
C SER A 58 -6.90 16.84 -12.40
N THR A 59 -6.19 15.75 -12.67
CA THR A 59 -4.72 15.80 -12.73
C THR A 59 -4.28 16.44 -14.05
N PRO A 60 -3.52 17.55 -14.06
CA PRO A 60 -2.77 17.96 -15.24
C PRO A 60 -1.82 16.81 -15.59
N ALA A 61 -2.01 16.22 -16.77
CA ALA A 61 -1.15 15.17 -17.29
C ALA A 61 0.28 15.73 -17.42
N GLY A 62 1.13 15.35 -16.48
CA GLY A 62 2.52 15.76 -16.41
C GLY A 62 3.34 14.60 -15.87
N PRO A 63 4.64 14.57 -16.18
CA PRO A 63 5.51 13.46 -15.83
C PRO A 63 5.57 13.26 -14.32
N GLU A 64 5.53 11.99 -13.94
CA GLU A 64 5.65 11.56 -12.55
C GLU A 64 7.11 11.27 -12.23
N LEU A 65 7.57 11.82 -11.11
CA LEU A 65 8.94 11.68 -10.65
C LEU A 65 8.97 11.33 -9.17
N SER A 66 9.78 10.32 -8.84
CA SER A 66 10.09 9.95 -7.46
C SER A 66 11.28 10.76 -6.97
N LEU A 67 11.08 11.49 -5.87
CA LEU A 67 12.08 12.35 -5.27
C LEU A 67 12.48 11.86 -3.88
N PRO A 68 13.78 11.63 -3.63
CA PRO A 68 14.26 11.40 -2.27
C PRO A 68 14.05 12.66 -1.43
N LEU A 69 13.46 12.50 -0.25
CA LEU A 69 13.18 13.58 0.65
C LEU A 69 14.26 13.71 1.73
N ALA A 70 14.54 14.95 2.12
CA ALA A 70 15.36 15.25 3.29
C ALA A 70 14.54 15.18 4.60
N MET A 71 13.21 15.28 4.50
CA MET A 71 12.27 15.20 5.62
C MET A 71 10.98 14.51 5.18
N PRO A 72 10.35 13.66 6.02
CA PRO A 72 9.09 13.01 5.70
C PRO A 72 7.98 13.99 5.30
N ALA A 73 7.17 13.59 4.33
CA ALA A 73 6.07 14.38 3.78
C ALA A 73 4.73 14.17 4.52
N ASP A 74 4.76 13.79 5.80
CA ASP A 74 3.59 13.36 6.59
C ASP A 74 2.47 14.42 6.70
N HIS A 75 2.82 15.68 6.45
CA HIS A 75 1.90 16.82 6.49
C HIS A 75 1.22 17.11 5.15
N LEU A 76 1.53 16.34 4.10
CA LEU A 76 1.03 16.54 2.74
C LEU A 76 -0.01 15.46 2.40
N SER A 77 -1.09 15.91 1.75
CA SER A 77 -2.13 15.00 1.23
C SER A 77 -1.99 14.84 -0.29
N PRO A 78 -2.26 13.65 -0.85
CA PRO A 78 -2.30 13.47 -2.29
C PRO A 78 -3.21 14.50 -2.98
N GLY A 79 -2.67 15.19 -3.98
CA GLY A 79 -3.35 16.29 -4.68
C GLY A 79 -2.89 17.69 -4.26
N ASP A 80 -2.19 17.82 -3.11
CA ASP A 80 -1.67 19.10 -2.64
C ASP A 80 -0.70 19.71 -3.65
N ARG A 81 -0.81 21.04 -3.84
CA ARG A 81 0.19 21.80 -4.60
C ARG A 81 1.37 22.07 -3.69
N VAL A 82 2.57 21.73 -4.15
CA VAL A 82 3.80 21.85 -3.37
C VAL A 82 4.89 22.53 -4.18
N GLY A 83 5.74 23.30 -3.51
CA GLY A 83 7.01 23.78 -4.01
C GLY A 83 8.10 22.79 -3.66
N VAL A 84 9.04 22.56 -4.58
CA VAL A 84 10.19 21.67 -4.38
C VAL A 84 11.42 22.53 -4.07
N TYR A 85 12.01 22.33 -2.91
CA TYR A 85 13.15 23.08 -2.40
C TYR A 85 14.36 22.19 -2.17
N LEU A 86 15.53 22.82 -2.18
CA LEU A 86 16.77 22.24 -1.69
C LEU A 86 17.02 22.71 -0.25
N PRO A 87 17.50 21.84 0.65
CA PRO A 87 17.87 22.24 2.01
C PRO A 87 18.80 23.47 2.01
N GLY A 88 18.44 24.50 2.78
CA GLY A 88 19.24 25.73 2.90
C GLY A 88 19.09 26.73 1.74
N ARG A 89 18.20 26.48 0.76
CA ARG A 89 17.84 27.48 -0.27
C ARG A 89 16.50 28.15 0.03
N ALA A 90 16.43 29.46 -0.20
CA ALA A 90 15.20 30.24 -0.10
C ALA A 90 14.33 30.16 -1.37
N GLU A 91 14.95 29.95 -2.54
CA GLU A 91 14.23 29.86 -3.81
C GLU A 91 13.84 28.40 -4.13
N PRO A 92 12.60 28.16 -4.60
CA PRO A 92 12.19 26.83 -5.03
C PRO A 92 12.89 26.44 -6.33
N VAL A 93 13.29 25.17 -6.42
CA VAL A 93 13.73 24.56 -7.68
C VAL A 93 12.53 24.42 -8.62
N VAL A 94 11.36 24.08 -8.07
CA VAL A 94 10.08 24.04 -8.79
C VAL A 94 9.02 24.73 -7.94
N ALA A 95 8.41 25.76 -8.50
CA ALA A 95 7.43 26.58 -7.79
C ALA A 95 6.06 25.89 -7.65
N SER A 96 5.71 24.93 -8.53
CA SER A 96 4.42 24.26 -8.47
C SER A 96 4.50 22.83 -9.02
N ALA A 97 4.48 21.87 -8.11
CA ALA A 97 4.27 20.46 -8.36
C ALA A 97 3.01 19.98 -7.63
N ARG A 98 2.52 18.79 -7.97
CA ARG A 98 1.44 18.12 -7.22
C ARG A 98 1.95 16.89 -6.53
N PHE A 99 1.73 16.81 -5.23
CA PHE A 99 2.07 15.64 -4.43
C PHE A 99 1.13 14.47 -4.75
N ARG A 100 1.67 13.27 -4.96
CA ARG A 100 0.88 12.05 -5.18
C ARG A 100 0.91 11.10 -3.99
N GLY A 101 2.01 11.10 -3.25
CA GLY A 101 2.17 10.28 -2.06
C GLY A 101 3.63 10.18 -1.64
N GLY A 102 3.84 9.88 -0.37
CA GLY A 102 5.13 9.51 0.18
C GLY A 102 5.23 7.98 0.27
N ASP A 103 6.45 7.47 0.15
CA ASP A 103 6.81 6.07 0.36
C ASP A 103 8.21 6.02 0.99
N GLU A 104 8.67 4.83 1.35
CA GLU A 104 10.06 4.59 1.76
C GLU A 104 10.77 3.74 0.70
N ASP A 105 12.01 4.09 0.37
CA ASP A 105 12.84 3.23 -0.46
C ASP A 105 13.33 1.99 0.31
N ALA A 106 13.97 1.05 -0.40
CA ALA A 106 14.51 -0.16 0.20
C ALA A 106 15.57 0.09 1.29
N SER A 107 16.08 1.32 1.42
CA SER A 107 17.04 1.74 2.44
C SER A 107 16.38 2.48 3.61
N GLY A 108 15.04 2.57 3.64
CA GLY A 108 14.27 3.29 4.65
C GLY A 108 14.31 4.81 4.50
N ARG A 109 14.70 5.32 3.33
CA ARG A 109 14.70 6.77 3.06
C ARG A 109 13.35 7.18 2.52
N SER A 110 12.81 8.28 3.04
CA SER A 110 11.54 8.83 2.55
C SER A 110 11.68 9.30 1.10
N VAL A 111 10.72 8.92 0.26
CA VAL A 111 10.63 9.27 -1.17
C VAL A 111 9.22 9.80 -1.44
N ALA A 112 9.11 10.92 -2.15
CA ALA A 112 7.83 11.44 -2.61
C ALA A 112 7.63 11.22 -4.10
N ARG A 113 6.45 10.75 -4.48
CA ARG A 113 5.97 10.82 -5.85
C ARG A 113 5.31 12.17 -6.08
N ILE A 114 5.79 12.91 -7.06
CA ILE A 114 5.21 14.18 -7.47
C ILE A 114 4.95 14.21 -8.97
N THR A 115 3.93 14.96 -9.36
CA THR A 115 3.65 15.27 -10.76
C THR A 115 4.09 16.70 -11.05
N LEU A 116 4.88 16.83 -12.11
CA LEU A 116 5.56 18.07 -12.52
C LEU A 116 5.00 18.57 -13.84
N ARG A 117 5.31 19.83 -14.18
CA ARG A 117 5.13 20.33 -15.54
C ARG A 117 6.34 19.94 -16.38
N ASP A 118 6.15 19.76 -17.69
CA ASP A 118 7.22 19.28 -18.58
C ASP A 118 8.49 20.16 -18.53
N ASN A 119 8.31 21.48 -18.41
CA ASN A 119 9.41 22.44 -18.35
C ASN A 119 10.25 22.36 -17.05
N ASP A 120 9.68 21.82 -15.97
CA ASP A 120 10.28 21.85 -14.63
C ASP A 120 11.12 20.58 -14.34
N ILE A 121 10.93 19.50 -15.11
CA ILE A 121 11.67 18.24 -14.96
C ILE A 121 13.18 18.47 -15.06
N GLY A 122 13.60 19.23 -16.07
CA GLY A 122 15.02 19.43 -16.35
C GLY A 122 15.75 20.12 -15.20
N ALA A 123 15.06 20.98 -14.45
CA ALA A 123 15.63 21.63 -13.27
C ALA A 123 15.89 20.63 -12.15
N ILE A 124 14.96 19.70 -11.92
CA ILE A 124 15.10 18.67 -10.90
C ILE A 124 16.16 17.64 -11.29
N LEU A 125 16.16 17.16 -12.53
CA LEU A 125 17.13 16.17 -13.00
C LEU A 125 18.57 16.69 -12.88
N ARG A 126 18.80 17.98 -13.15
CA ARG A 126 20.10 18.62 -12.92
C ARG A 126 20.53 18.60 -11.45
N GLN A 127 19.58 18.67 -10.51
CA GLN A 127 19.86 18.63 -9.07
C GLN A 127 20.03 17.20 -8.52
N MET A 128 19.39 16.20 -9.15
CA MET A 128 19.62 14.80 -8.79
C MET A 128 20.99 14.30 -9.25
N GLY A 129 21.60 14.87 -10.30
CA GLY A 129 22.90 14.42 -10.79
C GLY A 129 22.94 12.92 -11.14
N VAL A 130 24.14 12.39 -11.35
CA VAL A 130 24.35 10.94 -11.60
C VAL A 130 24.42 10.15 -10.28
N ASP A 131 24.83 10.81 -9.19
CA ASP A 131 25.10 10.20 -7.88
C ASP A 131 23.97 10.42 -6.85
N GLY A 132 22.83 11.00 -7.26
CA GLY A 132 21.73 11.36 -6.37
C GLY A 132 21.83 12.79 -5.81
N PRO A 133 20.80 13.25 -5.08
CA PRO A 133 20.71 14.65 -4.63
C PRO A 133 21.91 15.02 -3.77
N THR A 134 22.70 16.00 -4.23
CA THR A 134 23.96 16.43 -3.62
C THR A 134 23.83 16.95 -2.18
N GLN A 135 22.61 17.24 -1.71
CA GLN A 135 22.33 17.83 -0.39
C GLN A 135 21.40 16.99 0.50
N GLY A 136 21.36 15.66 0.33
CA GLY A 136 20.62 14.80 1.26
C GLY A 136 19.11 14.71 1.00
N GLY A 137 18.61 15.25 -0.12
CA GLY A 137 17.23 15.09 -0.58
C GLY A 137 16.54 16.44 -0.84
N PHE A 138 15.28 16.38 -1.28
CA PHE A 138 14.44 17.55 -1.51
C PHE A 138 13.53 17.81 -0.31
N VAL A 139 13.08 19.06 -0.17
CA VAL A 139 12.06 19.45 0.80
C VAL A 139 10.82 19.87 0.03
N LEU A 140 9.67 19.32 0.42
CA LEU A 140 8.38 19.69 -0.15
C LEU A 140 7.65 20.64 0.81
N VAL A 141 7.14 21.74 0.28
CA VAL A 141 6.38 22.74 1.05
C VAL A 141 5.04 22.94 0.39
N ARG A 142 3.94 22.79 1.13
CA ARG A 142 2.58 23.03 0.61
C ARG A 142 2.37 24.50 0.27
N HIS A 143 1.87 24.77 -0.92
CA HIS A 143 1.31 26.07 -1.28
C HIS A 143 -0.18 26.08 -0.97
N GLY A 144 -0.63 27.12 -0.23
CA GLY A 144 -2.02 27.39 0.10
C GLY A 144 -2.84 27.86 -1.10
#